data_AF-A0A9D2HYH1-F1
#
_entry.id   AF-A0A9D2HYH1-F1
#
_cell.length_a   1.000
_cell.length_b   1.000
_cell.length_c   1.000
_cell.angle_alpha   90.00
_cell.angle_beta   90.00
_cell.angle_gamma   90.00
#
_symmetry.space_group_name_H-M   'P 1'
#
loop_
_entity.id
_entity.type
_entity.pdbx_description
1 polymer ?
#
loop_
_entity_poly.entity_id
_entity_poly.type
_entity_poly.pdbx_seq_one_letter_code
_entity_poly.pdbx_strand_id
1 'polypeptide(L)'
;MKKQFSLLLLSLLFLTACTSPTASTTEASTVDSPNNSNVEEEKNVTYTGTIKTIADEMIYMESLIPEEGADVMSFEEVVLLMDEDMPLTDASGQAVHLSDLTEGQTLDVVLAENAPMTKSLPPQLAGIGIVSVTVIN
;
A
#
# COMPACT_ATOMS: atom_id res chain seq x y z
N MET A 1 -11.69 -19.17 -55.03
CA MET A 1 -13.00 -18.61 -54.66
C MET A 1 -12.77 -17.31 -53.90
N LYS A 2 -13.18 -16.17 -54.46
CA LYS A 2 -13.09 -14.84 -53.83
C LYS A 2 -14.47 -14.47 -53.28
N LYS A 3 -14.58 -14.09 -52.01
CA LYS A 3 -15.70 -13.27 -51.52
C LYS A 3 -15.16 -12.29 -50.48
N GLN A 4 -14.95 -11.06 -50.93
CA GLN A 4 -14.81 -9.87 -50.10
C GLN A 4 -16.18 -9.60 -49.45
N PHE A 5 -16.22 -9.48 -48.13
CA PHE A 5 -17.43 -9.03 -47.43
C PHE A 5 -17.29 -7.53 -47.14
N SER A 6 -18.24 -6.79 -47.68
CA SER A 6 -18.29 -5.34 -47.83
C SER A 6 -19.36 -4.76 -46.91
N LEU A 7 -19.05 -3.61 -46.28
CA LEU A 7 -19.97 -2.57 -45.75
C LEU A 7 -20.93 -3.00 -44.60
N LEU A 8 -21.42 -2.18 -43.67
CA LEU A 8 -21.26 -0.81 -43.15
C LEU A 8 -22.54 -0.55 -42.33
N LEU A 9 -22.45 0.07 -41.15
CA LEU A 9 -23.48 0.92 -40.45
C LEU A 9 -23.00 1.06 -38.99
N LEU A 10 -22.42 2.18 -38.55
CA LEU A 10 -23.02 3.50 -38.24
C LEU A 10 -24.22 3.43 -37.28
N SER A 11 -23.99 3.71 -36.00
CA SER A 11 -24.93 4.48 -35.17
C SER A 11 -24.21 5.10 -33.96
N LEU A 12 -23.96 6.41 -34.06
CA LEU A 12 -23.80 7.32 -32.92
C LEU A 12 -25.19 7.61 -32.35
N LEU A 13 -25.36 7.52 -31.03
CA LEU A 13 -26.44 8.19 -30.32
C LEU A 13 -25.84 8.98 -29.16
N PHE A 14 -25.77 10.30 -29.36
CA PHE A 14 -25.42 11.30 -28.35
C PHE A 14 -26.70 11.87 -27.71
N LEU A 15 -26.65 12.01 -26.38
CA LEU A 15 -27.27 12.99 -25.47
C LEU A 15 -28.78 13.28 -25.51
N THR A 16 -29.38 13.33 -24.31
CA THR A 16 -29.96 14.55 -23.65
C THR A 16 -30.71 14.13 -22.37
N ALA A 17 -30.33 14.64 -21.18
CA ALA A 17 -30.93 15.76 -20.41
C ALA A 17 -32.11 15.29 -19.51
N CYS A 18 -32.40 15.77 -18.30
CA CYS A 18 -32.22 17.08 -17.65
C CYS A 18 -32.12 16.93 -16.10
N THR A 19 -31.38 17.84 -15.48
CA THR A 19 -31.44 18.25 -14.07
C THR A 19 -32.63 19.19 -13.83
N SER A 20 -33.33 19.08 -12.68
CA SER A 20 -33.79 20.23 -11.85
C SER A 20 -34.44 19.82 -10.52
N PRO A 21 -34.49 20.73 -9.50
CA PRO A 21 -34.46 20.40 -8.07
C PRO A 21 -35.81 20.62 -7.36
N THR A 22 -35.99 20.08 -6.15
CA THR A 22 -37.01 20.54 -5.17
C THR A 22 -36.63 20.11 -3.75
N ALA A 23 -36.71 21.06 -2.81
CA ALA A 23 -36.48 20.90 -1.37
C ALA A 23 -37.79 20.62 -0.60
N SER A 24 -37.73 19.80 0.45
CA SER A 24 -38.31 20.03 1.80
C SER A 24 -38.32 18.77 2.68
N THR A 25 -37.60 18.86 3.80
CA THR A 25 -37.98 18.56 5.21
C THR A 25 -38.86 17.35 5.57
N THR A 26 -38.20 16.39 6.25
CA THR A 26 -38.51 15.73 7.55
C THR A 26 -39.92 15.19 7.86
N GLU A 27 -40.01 13.87 8.11
CA GLU A 27 -40.46 13.32 9.41
C GLU A 27 -40.00 11.86 9.59
N ALA A 28 -39.81 11.50 10.85
CA ALA A 28 -38.89 10.47 11.36
C ALA A 28 -39.40 9.03 11.27
N SER A 29 -38.45 8.09 11.27
CA SER A 29 -38.56 6.89 12.11
C SER A 29 -37.17 6.41 12.50
N THR A 30 -36.93 6.45 13.81
CA THR A 30 -35.70 6.10 14.51
C THR A 30 -35.44 4.59 14.49
N VAL A 31 -34.31 4.17 13.93
CA VAL A 31 -33.60 2.97 14.38
C VAL A 31 -32.21 3.42 14.76
N ASP A 32 -32.04 3.60 16.06
CA ASP A 32 -30.78 3.91 16.72
C ASP A 32 -29.90 2.67 16.67
N SER A 33 -29.06 2.57 15.64
CA SER A 33 -27.84 1.76 15.70
C SER A 33 -26.73 2.69 16.14
N PRO A 34 -26.05 2.44 17.28
CA PRO A 34 -24.81 3.13 17.57
C PRO A 34 -23.78 2.60 16.58
N ASN A 35 -23.70 3.24 15.41
CA ASN A 35 -22.59 3.13 14.50
C ASN A 35 -21.42 3.86 15.14
N ASN A 36 -20.83 3.27 16.17
CA ASN A 36 -19.54 3.66 16.68
C ASN A 36 -18.48 3.14 15.71
N SER A 37 -18.46 3.71 14.50
CA SER A 37 -17.28 3.66 13.64
C SER A 37 -16.30 4.67 14.22
N ASN A 38 -15.65 4.32 15.33
CA ASN A 38 -14.33 4.87 15.59
C ASN A 38 -13.43 4.24 14.53
N VAL A 39 -13.41 4.85 13.34
CA VAL A 39 -12.38 4.58 12.34
C VAL A 39 -11.14 5.18 12.95
N GLU A 40 -10.39 4.36 13.68
CA GLU A 40 -9.06 4.76 14.13
C GLU A 40 -8.26 4.98 12.86
N GLU A 41 -7.82 6.22 12.63
CA GLU A 41 -6.95 6.53 11.51
C GLU A 41 -5.70 5.68 11.67
N GLU A 42 -5.50 4.73 10.75
CA GLU A 42 -4.29 3.90 10.73
C GLU A 42 -3.11 4.81 10.44
N LYS A 43 -2.38 5.17 11.50
CA LYS A 43 -1.16 5.94 11.38
C LYS A 43 -0.06 5.04 10.83
N ASN A 44 0.60 5.53 9.80
CA ASN A 44 1.74 4.87 9.17
C ASN A 44 2.99 5.72 9.39
N VAL A 45 4.14 5.05 9.50
CA VAL A 45 5.44 5.68 9.65
C VAL A 45 6.37 5.18 8.56
N THR A 46 7.04 6.10 7.88
CA THR A 46 8.07 5.78 6.89
C THR A 46 9.39 5.54 7.61
N TYR A 47 10.07 4.47 7.24
CA TYR A 47 11.43 4.16 7.68
C TYR A 47 12.35 4.03 6.48
N THR A 48 13.58 4.51 6.59
CA THR A 48 14.63 4.31 5.58
C THR A 48 15.70 3.38 6.14
N GLY A 49 16.13 2.38 5.38
CA GLY A 49 17.19 1.48 5.78
C GLY A 49 17.88 0.80 4.59
N THR A 50 18.94 0.05 4.86
CA THR A 50 19.74 -0.60 3.82
C THR A 50 19.58 -2.11 3.86
N ILE A 51 19.52 -2.76 2.69
CA ILE A 51 19.48 -4.22 2.59
C ILE A 51 20.84 -4.77 3.00
N LYS A 52 20.86 -5.54 4.09
CA LYS A 52 22.02 -6.34 4.51
C LYS A 52 22.11 -7.63 3.71
N THR A 53 21.01 -8.38 3.60
CA THR A 53 20.92 -9.60 2.78
C THR A 53 19.47 -9.97 2.50
N ILE A 54 19.23 -10.81 1.49
CA ILE A 54 17.90 -11.34 1.14
C ILE A 54 17.99 -12.87 1.15
N ALA A 55 17.11 -13.53 1.89
CA ALA A 55 17.07 -14.99 1.98
C ALA A 55 15.65 -15.48 2.27
N ASP A 56 15.21 -16.53 1.59
CA ASP A 56 13.93 -17.21 1.86
C ASP A 56 12.73 -16.24 2.02
N GLU A 57 12.56 -15.32 1.06
CA GLU A 57 11.50 -14.29 1.06
C GLU A 57 11.58 -13.27 2.21
N MET A 58 12.69 -13.26 2.95
CA MET A 58 12.97 -12.29 3.99
C MET A 58 14.01 -11.27 3.54
N ILE A 59 13.78 -10.01 3.90
CA ILE A 59 14.75 -8.94 3.71
C ILE A 59 15.37 -8.61 5.07
N TYR A 60 16.67 -8.86 5.21
CA TYR A 60 17.43 -8.43 6.36
C TYR A 60 17.88 -7.00 6.12
N MET A 61 17.44 -6.10 6.98
CA MET A 61 17.72 -4.67 6.89
C MET A 61 18.67 -4.24 8.02
N GLU A 62 19.50 -3.25 7.72
CA GLU A 62 20.31 -2.53 8.70
C GLU A 62 19.96 -1.04 8.72
N SER A 63 20.12 -0.42 9.88
CA SER A 63 19.89 1.02 10.08
C SER A 63 18.50 1.48 9.62
N LEU A 64 17.44 0.77 10.02
CA LEU A 64 16.06 1.15 9.70
C LEU A 64 15.62 2.30 10.61
N ILE A 65 15.67 3.53 10.08
CA ILE A 65 15.50 4.79 10.82
C ILE A 65 14.17 5.42 10.40
N PRO A 66 13.29 5.82 11.35
CA PRO A 66 12.04 6.48 11.01
C PRO A 66 12.27 7.89 10.47
N GLU A 67 11.29 8.41 9.72
CA GLU A 67 11.27 9.79 9.27
C GLU A 67 11.37 10.81 10.43
N GLU A 68 11.92 11.99 10.14
CA GLU A 68 12.14 13.02 11.15
C GLU A 68 10.84 13.45 11.83
N GLY A 69 10.84 13.46 13.16
CA GLY A 69 9.69 13.88 13.98
C GLY A 69 8.72 12.75 14.36
N ALA A 70 8.93 11.52 13.87
CA ALA A 70 8.17 10.36 14.34
C ALA A 70 8.57 9.98 15.78
N ASP A 71 7.58 9.79 16.67
CA ASP A 71 7.78 9.37 18.06
C ASP A 71 7.84 7.83 18.18
N VAL A 72 8.77 7.23 17.44
CA VAL A 72 8.98 5.77 17.40
C VAL A 72 10.47 5.45 17.39
N MET A 73 10.82 4.21 17.73
CA MET A 73 12.22 3.77 17.78
C MET A 73 12.76 3.41 16.38
N SER A 74 14.07 3.57 16.20
CA SER A 74 14.83 2.99 15.09
C SER A 74 15.27 1.56 15.39
N PHE A 75 15.68 0.84 14.34
CA PHE A 75 16.22 -0.52 14.44
C PHE A 75 17.64 -0.59 13.87
N GLU A 76 18.58 -1.12 14.64
CA GLU A 76 19.94 -1.38 14.15
C GLU A 76 19.93 -2.49 13.08
N GLU A 77 19.22 -3.58 13.36
CA GLU A 77 18.92 -4.66 12.42
C GLU A 77 17.48 -5.13 12.59
N VAL A 78 16.82 -5.50 11.50
CA VAL A 78 15.46 -6.04 11.50
C VAL A 78 15.24 -6.95 10.30
N VAL A 79 14.36 -7.94 10.44
CA VAL A 79 13.96 -8.81 9.34
C VAL A 79 12.55 -8.42 8.89
N LEU A 80 12.38 -8.10 7.63
CA LEU A 80 11.07 -7.90 7.03
C LEU A 80 10.60 -9.23 6.46
N LEU A 81 9.47 -9.73 6.95
CA LEU A 81 8.81 -10.90 6.40
C LEU A 81 7.91 -10.44 5.25
N MET A 82 8.37 -10.64 4.02
CA MET A 82 7.62 -10.22 2.84
C MET A 82 6.49 -11.20 2.56
N ASP A 83 5.36 -10.66 2.13
CA ASP A 83 4.23 -11.41 1.61
C ASP A 83 4.21 -11.22 0.08
N GLU A 84 3.71 -12.20 -0.67
CA GLU A 84 3.62 -12.14 -2.13
C GLU A 84 2.75 -10.98 -2.61
N ASP A 85 1.74 -10.61 -1.80
CA ASP A 85 0.80 -9.53 -2.10
C ASP A 85 1.29 -8.14 -1.67
N MET A 86 2.49 -8.05 -1.07
CA MET A 86 3.00 -6.79 -0.56
C MET A 86 3.46 -5.85 -1.69
N PRO A 87 3.09 -4.56 -1.66
CA PRO A 87 3.60 -3.60 -2.62
C PRO A 87 5.11 -3.39 -2.46
N LEU A 88 5.89 -3.91 -3.41
CA LEU A 88 7.29 -3.61 -3.60
C LEU A 88 7.47 -2.87 -4.93
N THR A 89 7.93 -1.63 -4.86
CA THR A 89 8.09 -0.78 -6.05
C THR A 89 9.44 -0.08 -6.10
N ASP A 90 9.83 0.42 -7.26
CA ASP A 90 10.91 1.39 -7.38
C ASP A 90 10.41 2.83 -7.16
N ALA A 91 11.34 3.79 -7.14
CA ALA A 91 11.03 5.22 -7.03
C ALA A 91 10.16 5.79 -8.17
N SER A 92 10.00 5.06 -9.29
CA SER A 92 9.11 5.42 -10.39
C SER A 92 7.70 4.80 -10.26
N GLY A 93 7.48 4.01 -9.22
CA GLY A 93 6.23 3.30 -8.95
C GLY A 93 6.05 2.04 -9.80
N GLN A 94 7.09 1.54 -10.46
CA GLN A 94 7.04 0.24 -11.13
C GLN A 94 7.17 -0.87 -10.10
N ALA A 95 6.41 -1.95 -10.28
CA ALA A 95 6.53 -3.14 -9.43
C ALA A 95 7.91 -3.78 -9.59
N VAL A 96 8.50 -4.18 -8.46
CA VAL A 96 9.82 -4.81 -8.38
C VAL A 96 9.66 -6.17 -7.72
N HIS A 97 10.35 -7.19 -8.23
CA HIS A 97 10.36 -8.51 -7.59
C HIS A 97 11.47 -8.59 -6.54
N LEU A 98 11.28 -9.42 -5.51
CA LEU A 98 12.30 -9.64 -4.47
C LEU A 98 13.65 -10.09 -5.06
N SER A 99 13.62 -10.84 -6.17
CA SER A 99 14.80 -11.31 -6.90
C SER A 99 15.62 -10.19 -7.56
N ASP A 100 15.03 -9.01 -7.74
CA ASP A 100 15.68 -7.86 -8.37
C ASP A 100 16.39 -6.97 -7.33
N LEU A 101 16.15 -7.21 -6.05
CA LEU A 101 16.81 -6.51 -4.95
C LEU A 101 18.24 -7.00 -4.78
N THR A 102 19.13 -6.09 -4.39
CA THR A 102 20.53 -6.40 -4.12
C THR A 102 20.98 -5.86 -2.78
N GLU A 103 21.93 -6.54 -2.14
CA GLU A 103 22.60 -6.05 -0.93
C GLU A 103 23.15 -4.63 -1.15
N GLY A 104 23.02 -3.79 -0.12
CA GLY A 104 23.44 -2.39 -0.15
C GLY A 104 22.42 -1.41 -0.73
N GLN A 105 21.33 -1.86 -1.35
CA GLN A 105 20.24 -0.95 -1.77
C GLN A 105 19.56 -0.34 -0.56
N THR A 106 19.12 0.92 -0.68
CA THR A 106 18.29 1.59 0.31
C THR A 106 16.82 1.43 -0.02
N LEU A 107 16.03 1.07 0.99
CA LEU A 107 14.58 0.96 0.92
C LEU A 107 13.92 1.97 1.85
N ASP A 108 12.84 2.56 1.38
CA ASP A 108 11.81 3.14 2.23
C ASP A 108 10.74 2.08 2.53
N VAL A 109 10.46 1.87 3.81
CA VAL A 109 9.51 0.89 4.33
C VAL A 109 8.46 1.63 5.12
N VAL A 110 7.22 1.57 4.66
CA VAL A 110 6.08 2.16 5.37
C VAL A 110 5.48 1.10 6.26
N LEU A 111 5.49 1.35 7.58
CA LEU A 111 4.93 0.45 8.59
C LEU A 111 3.70 1.08 9.23
N ALA A 112 2.72 0.26 9.60
CA ALA A 112 1.70 0.69 10.54
C ALA A 112 2.35 1.04 11.89
N GLU A 113 1.87 2.08 12.60
CA GLU A 113 2.44 2.59 13.86
C GLU A 113 2.66 1.49 14.91
N ASN A 114 1.81 0.46 14.91
CA ASN A 114 1.91 -0.69 15.82
C ASN A 114 2.14 -2.02 15.06
N ALA A 115 2.94 -1.98 14.00
CA ALA A 115 3.27 -3.16 13.19
C ALA A 115 3.71 -4.33 14.08
N PRO A 116 3.06 -5.52 13.96
CA PRO A 116 3.37 -6.65 14.82
C PRO A 116 4.79 -7.16 14.55
N MET A 117 5.55 -7.29 15.64
CA MET A 117 6.93 -7.74 15.61
C MET A 117 7.25 -8.76 16.71
N THR A 118 8.27 -9.58 16.48
CA THR A 118 8.77 -10.54 17.47
C THR A 118 9.66 -9.86 18.52
N LYS A 119 9.89 -10.55 19.66
CA LYS A 119 10.86 -10.13 20.69
C LYS A 119 12.25 -10.77 20.52
N SER A 120 12.62 -11.13 19.28
CA SER A 120 13.93 -11.72 18.94
C SER A 120 15.00 -10.65 18.66
N LEU A 121 16.24 -11.09 18.42
CA LEU A 121 17.34 -10.23 17.97
C LEU A 121 18.03 -10.88 16.74
N PRO A 122 17.88 -10.32 15.52
CA PRO A 122 17.06 -9.16 15.20
C PRO A 122 15.54 -9.43 15.38
N PRO A 123 14.73 -8.40 15.65
CA PRO A 123 13.27 -8.49 15.58
C PRO A 123 12.82 -8.82 14.15
N GLN A 124 11.66 -9.46 14.02
CA GLN A 124 11.05 -9.76 12.73
C GLN A 124 9.71 -9.03 12.64
N LEU A 125 9.50 -8.29 11.55
CA LEU A 125 8.26 -7.56 11.23
C LEU A 125 7.39 -8.44 10.34
N ALA A 126 6.17 -8.73 10.80
CA ALA A 126 5.23 -9.51 10.01
C ALA A 126 4.68 -8.68 8.84
N GLY A 127 4.46 -9.32 7.69
CA GLY A 127 4.03 -8.64 6.47
C GLY A 127 2.73 -7.85 6.61
N ILE A 128 1.81 -8.28 7.49
CA ILE A 128 0.57 -7.55 7.80
C ILE A 128 0.79 -6.15 8.39
N GLY A 129 1.97 -5.86 8.93
CA GLY A 129 2.35 -4.56 9.46
C GLY A 129 3.09 -3.67 8.47
N ILE A 130 3.38 -4.19 7.27
CA ILE A 130 4.16 -3.51 6.23
C ILE A 130 3.19 -3.06 5.14
N VAL A 131 3.05 -1.76 4.99
CA VAL A 131 2.10 -1.13 4.07
C VAL A 131 2.67 -1.07 2.65
N SER A 132 3.95 -0.73 2.52
CA SER A 132 4.65 -0.70 1.24
C SER A 132 6.15 -0.66 1.43
N VAL A 133 6.88 -1.13 0.42
CA VAL A 133 8.35 -1.07 0.34
C VAL A 133 8.73 -0.41 -0.99
N THR A 134 9.61 0.60 -0.95
CA THR A 134 10.07 1.34 -2.12
C THR A 134 11.59 1.36 -2.20
N VAL A 135 12.15 0.96 -3.34
CA VAL A 135 13.59 1.09 -3.63
C VAL A 135 13.90 2.54 -4.00
N ILE A 136 14.83 3.17 -3.28
CA ILE A 136 15.13 4.60 -3.45
C ILE A 136 16.54 4.93 -3.97
N ASN A 137 17.44 3.94 -4.09
CA ASN A 137 18.74 4.11 -4.77
C ASN A 137 19.36 2.82 -5.31
#